data_AF-A0AAW2WH11-F1
#
_entry.id   AF-A0AAW2WH11-F1
#
_cell.length_a   1.000
_cell.length_b   1.000
_cell.length_c   1.000
_cell.angle_alpha   90.00
_cell.angle_beta   90.00
_cell.angle_gamma   90.00
#
_symmetry.space_group_name_H-M   'P 1'
#
loop_
_entity.id
_entity.type
_entity.pdbx_description
1 polymer ?
#
loop_
_entity_poly.entity_id
_entity_poly.type
_entity_poly.pdbx_seq_one_letter_code
_entity_poly.pdbx_strand_id
1 'polypeptide(L)'
;MGGTKDSSGPTSFQFALLSLVKKMALDHPYHTIFQLLALANGDRIKDKQRSRNSFVVDVDKKIAAEDLLRELSSYHGPIIRQMKQMVEIYIKLAEMETKREDTNKRVTLPRELRSVRQLELVPVITSNFPVDRTCQYPEGSFPHFKGLGDSVTIMNGINAPKVVECLGSDGKRYRQLAKSGNDDLRQDAV
;
A
#
# COMPACT_ATOMS: atom_id res chain seq x y z
N MET A 1 -30.53 4.08 35.72
CA MET A 1 -31.13 3.16 34.73
C MET A 1 -31.65 4.01 33.59
N GLY A 2 -31.05 3.91 32.40
CA GLY A 2 -31.46 4.67 31.24
C GLY A 2 -30.52 4.38 30.08
N GLY A 3 -31.09 4.08 28.92
CA GLY A 3 -30.35 3.94 27.66
C GLY A 3 -30.09 2.49 27.26
N THR A 4 -31.14 1.85 26.76
CA THR A 4 -31.13 0.59 26.03
C THR A 4 -30.06 0.56 24.92
N LYS A 5 -29.32 -0.55 24.86
CA LYS A 5 -28.39 -0.92 23.79
C LYS A 5 -28.88 -0.47 22.42
N ASP A 6 -28.09 0.36 21.75
CA ASP A 6 -28.29 0.69 20.35
C ASP A 6 -28.26 -0.58 19.50
N SER A 7 -29.29 -0.67 18.67
CA SER A 7 -29.67 -1.78 17.82
C SER A 7 -28.59 -2.18 16.82
N SER A 8 -28.39 -3.49 16.70
CA SER A 8 -27.51 -4.21 15.79
C SER A 8 -28.03 -4.21 14.34
N GLY A 9 -27.72 -3.16 13.58
CA GLY A 9 -27.81 -3.12 12.12
C GLY A 9 -26.88 -2.04 11.55
N PRO A 10 -26.41 -2.13 10.30
CA PRO A 10 -25.65 -1.03 9.72
C PRO A 10 -26.52 0.22 9.75
N THR A 11 -26.09 1.25 10.48
CA THR A 11 -26.76 2.55 10.45
C THR A 11 -26.81 3.00 8.99
N SER A 12 -27.88 3.69 8.57
CA SER A 12 -28.06 4.15 7.19
C SER A 12 -26.82 4.85 6.63
N PHE A 13 -26.09 5.57 7.49
CA PHE A 13 -24.81 6.18 7.17
C PHE A 13 -23.70 5.16 6.83
N GLN A 14 -23.45 4.16 7.68
CA GLN A 14 -22.40 3.16 7.43
C GLN A 14 -22.68 2.37 6.16
N PHE A 15 -23.94 2.04 5.89
CA PHE A 15 -24.35 1.41 4.64
C PHE A 15 -24.07 2.30 3.42
N ALA A 16 -24.44 3.58 3.49
CA ALA A 16 -24.19 4.55 2.42
C ALA A 16 -22.68 4.74 2.17
N LEU A 17 -21.88 4.86 3.24
CA LEU A 17 -20.42 5.00 3.16
C LEU A 17 -19.79 3.76 2.52
N LEU A 18 -20.13 2.56 2.98
CA LEU A 18 -19.60 1.31 2.42
C LEU A 18 -19.98 1.18 0.94
N SER A 19 -21.22 1.53 0.58
CA SER A 19 -21.70 1.49 -0.81
C SER A 19 -20.92 2.47 -1.70
N LEU A 20 -20.64 3.68 -1.20
CA LEU A 20 -19.84 4.67 -1.92
C LEU A 20 -18.40 4.19 -2.13
N VAL A 21 -17.73 3.72 -1.06
CA VAL A 21 -16.34 3.23 -1.15
C VAL A 21 -16.24 2.03 -2.08
N LYS A 22 -17.22 1.12 -2.03
CA LYS A 22 -17.33 -0.01 -2.96
C LYS A 22 -17.46 0.47 -4.40
N LYS A 23 -18.35 1.43 -4.68
CA LYS A 23 -18.50 1.99 -6.03
C LYS A 23 -17.20 2.63 -6.51
N MET A 24 -16.52 3.40 -5.67
CA MET A 24 -15.22 3.99 -6.01
C MET A 24 -14.16 2.93 -6.31
N ALA A 25 -14.13 1.83 -5.57
CA ALA A 25 -13.18 0.74 -5.81
C ALA A 25 -13.51 -0.09 -7.07
N LEU A 26 -14.80 -0.18 -7.45
CA LEU A 26 -15.23 -0.78 -8.70
C LEU A 26 -14.90 0.11 -9.90
N ASP A 27 -15.22 1.41 -9.82
CA ASP A 27 -15.06 2.36 -10.91
C ASP A 27 -13.60 2.83 -11.06
N HIS A 28 -12.85 2.91 -9.95
CA HIS A 28 -11.49 3.45 -9.89
C HIS A 28 -10.57 2.59 -9.01
N PRO A 29 -10.27 1.34 -9.42
CA PRO A 29 -9.49 0.40 -8.62
C PRO A 29 -8.08 0.92 -8.28
N TYR A 30 -7.41 1.56 -9.24
CA TYR A 30 -6.04 2.09 -9.08
C TYR A 30 -5.91 3.25 -8.09
N HIS A 31 -7.02 3.93 -7.78
CA HIS A 31 -7.06 5.07 -6.88
C HIS A 31 -7.63 4.75 -5.49
N THR A 32 -8.23 3.57 -5.32
CA THR A 32 -9.00 3.23 -4.11
C THR A 32 -8.47 1.98 -3.41
N ILE A 33 -7.97 0.99 -4.16
CA ILE A 33 -7.60 -0.31 -3.58
C ILE A 33 -6.37 -0.17 -2.65
N PHE A 34 -5.42 0.73 -2.91
CA PHE A 34 -4.28 0.93 -2.01
C PHE A 34 -4.69 1.43 -0.63
N GLN A 35 -5.73 2.27 -0.56
CA GLN A 35 -6.28 2.78 0.69
C GLN A 35 -6.95 1.65 1.48
N LEU A 36 -7.70 0.77 0.79
CA LEU A 36 -8.25 -0.44 1.41
C LEU A 36 -7.17 -1.40 1.89
N LEU A 37 -6.10 -1.61 1.10
CA LEU A 37 -4.96 -2.42 1.49
C LEU A 37 -4.21 -1.83 2.69
N ALA A 38 -4.08 -0.50 2.77
CA ALA A 38 -3.48 0.17 3.92
C ALA A 38 -4.29 -0.06 5.20
N LEU A 39 -5.63 0.04 5.12
CA LEU A 39 -6.53 -0.26 6.24
C LEU A 39 -6.48 -1.74 6.64
N ALA A 40 -6.55 -2.65 5.68
CA ALA A 40 -6.54 -4.09 5.91
C ALA A 40 -5.21 -4.59 6.51
N ASN A 41 -4.09 -3.91 6.21
CA ASN A 41 -2.79 -4.19 6.82
C ASN A 41 -2.49 -3.31 8.04
N GLY A 42 -3.48 -2.61 8.57
CA GLY A 42 -3.30 -1.66 9.67
C GLY A 42 -2.69 -2.30 10.92
N ASP A 43 -2.85 -3.59 11.15
CA ASP A 43 -2.30 -4.33 12.29
C ASP A 43 -0.88 -4.87 12.09
N ARG A 44 -0.29 -4.72 10.90
CA ARG A 44 1.09 -5.09 10.61
C ARG A 44 2.08 -4.08 11.15
N ILE A 45 2.16 -4.01 12.47
CA ILE A 45 3.06 -3.12 13.20
C ILE A 45 4.15 -3.95 13.86
N LYS A 46 5.42 -3.51 13.80
CA LYS A 46 6.52 -4.17 14.53
C LYS A 46 6.24 -4.17 16.05
N ASP A 47 6.56 -5.25 16.74
CA ASP A 47 6.23 -5.46 18.17
C ASP A 47 6.61 -4.29 19.11
N LYS A 48 7.71 -3.58 18.79
CA LYS A 48 8.18 -2.41 19.57
C LYS A 48 7.25 -1.19 19.51
N GLN A 49 6.28 -1.17 18.59
CA GLN A 49 5.29 -0.11 18.42
C GLN A 49 4.00 -0.35 19.20
N ARG A 50 3.69 -1.60 19.55
CA ARG A 50 2.49 -1.93 20.36
C ARG A 50 2.59 -1.38 21.79
N SER A 51 3.81 -1.16 22.30
CA SER A 51 4.09 -0.75 23.67
C SER A 51 4.08 0.76 23.92
N ARG A 52 4.03 1.60 22.87
CA ARG A 52 3.98 3.07 23.02
C ARG A 52 2.67 3.55 22.43
N ASN A 53 1.74 4.02 23.27
CA ASN A 53 0.37 4.55 23.06
C ASN A 53 0.13 5.49 21.84
N SER A 54 0.68 5.21 20.67
CA SER A 54 0.69 6.09 19.50
C SER A 54 -0.22 5.58 18.39
N PHE A 55 -0.46 4.27 18.32
CA PHE A 55 -1.32 3.69 17.30
C PHE A 55 -2.15 2.53 17.84
N VAL A 56 -3.47 2.72 17.83
CA VAL A 56 -4.48 1.70 18.09
C VAL A 56 -5.15 1.40 16.75
N VAL A 57 -5.06 0.14 16.34
CA VAL A 57 -5.76 -0.34 15.14
C VAL A 57 -7.24 -0.34 15.44
N ASP A 58 -8.01 0.29 14.56
CA ASP A 58 -9.45 0.14 14.55
C ASP A 58 -9.79 -1.19 13.88
N VAL A 59 -10.07 -2.20 14.70
CA VAL A 59 -10.30 -3.58 14.27
C VAL A 59 -11.52 -3.68 13.35
N ASP A 60 -12.58 -2.93 13.64
CA ASP A 60 -13.80 -2.93 12.83
C ASP A 60 -13.53 -2.38 11.43
N LYS A 61 -12.75 -1.30 11.32
CA LYS A 61 -12.31 -0.77 10.01
C LYS A 61 -11.45 -1.75 9.24
N LYS A 62 -10.55 -2.46 9.93
CA LYS A 62 -9.69 -3.48 9.31
C LYS A 62 -10.55 -4.61 8.72
N ILE A 63 -11.45 -5.18 9.53
CA ILE A 63 -12.35 -6.27 9.10
C ILE A 63 -13.22 -5.81 7.93
N ALA A 64 -13.82 -4.62 8.01
CA ALA A 64 -14.62 -4.06 6.93
C ALA A 64 -13.83 -3.90 5.62
N ALA A 65 -12.57 -3.47 5.70
CA ALA A 65 -11.69 -3.37 4.53
C ALA A 65 -11.32 -4.75 3.96
N GLU A 66 -11.03 -5.74 4.82
CA GLU A 66 -10.74 -7.12 4.41
C GLU A 66 -11.94 -7.76 3.69
N ASP A 67 -13.15 -7.57 4.21
CA ASP A 67 -14.37 -8.11 3.62
C ASP A 67 -14.72 -7.42 2.30
N LEU A 68 -14.54 -6.09 2.22
CA LEU A 68 -14.73 -5.37 0.96
C LEU A 68 -13.69 -5.81 -0.10
N LEU A 69 -12.42 -5.99 0.27
CA LEU A 69 -11.38 -6.52 -0.64
C LEU A 69 -11.72 -7.95 -1.12
N ARG A 70 -12.31 -8.77 -0.26
CA ARG A 70 -12.78 -10.12 -0.61
C ARG A 70 -13.89 -10.05 -1.64
N GLU A 71 -14.86 -9.17 -1.45
CA GLU A 71 -15.94 -8.96 -2.41
C GLU A 71 -15.42 -8.42 -3.77
N LEU A 72 -14.57 -7.39 -3.71
CA LEU A 72 -13.98 -6.78 -4.92
C LEU A 72 -13.11 -7.74 -5.71
N SER A 73 -12.59 -8.80 -5.10
CA SER A 73 -11.79 -9.82 -5.79
C SER A 73 -12.57 -10.57 -6.86
N SER A 74 -13.90 -10.59 -6.79
CA SER A 74 -14.78 -11.14 -7.84
C SER A 74 -14.83 -10.27 -9.10
N TYR A 75 -14.48 -8.99 -9.00
CA TYR A 75 -14.51 -8.02 -10.10
C TYR A 75 -13.11 -7.65 -10.58
N HIS A 76 -12.22 -7.33 -9.64
CA HIS A 76 -10.87 -6.82 -9.87
C HIS A 76 -9.78 -7.78 -9.36
N GLY A 77 -10.07 -9.09 -9.31
CA GLY A 77 -9.20 -10.11 -8.74
C GLY A 77 -7.74 -10.05 -9.22
N PRO A 78 -7.45 -10.00 -10.53
CA PRO A 78 -6.08 -9.86 -11.04
C PRO A 78 -5.37 -8.59 -10.54
N ILE A 79 -6.06 -7.44 -10.55
CA ILE A 79 -5.53 -6.16 -10.08
C ILE A 79 -5.20 -6.25 -8.58
N ILE A 80 -6.15 -6.72 -7.76
CA ILE A 80 -5.97 -6.84 -6.30
C ILE A 80 -4.81 -7.79 -5.97
N ARG A 81 -4.67 -8.91 -6.70
CA ARG A 81 -3.55 -9.85 -6.49
C ARG A 81 -2.20 -9.18 -6.76
N GLN A 82 -2.06 -8.46 -7.87
CA GLN A 82 -0.80 -7.78 -8.18
C GLN A 82 -0.53 -6.60 -7.24
N MET A 83 -1.55 -5.84 -6.83
CA MET A 83 -1.39 -4.77 -5.84
C MET A 83 -0.96 -5.32 -4.49
N LYS A 84 -1.52 -6.46 -4.04
CA LYS A 84 -1.04 -7.17 -2.84
C LYS A 84 0.42 -7.57 -2.97
N GLN A 85 0.83 -8.13 -4.12
CA GLN A 85 2.25 -8.45 -4.36
C GLN A 85 3.12 -7.21 -4.24
N MET A 86 2.72 -6.08 -4.82
CA MET A 86 3.46 -4.82 -4.71
C MET A 86 3.57 -4.35 -3.26
N VAL A 87 2.48 -4.39 -2.48
CA VAL A 87 2.51 -4.04 -1.05
C VAL A 87 3.53 -4.91 -0.31
N GLU A 88 3.53 -6.23 -0.52
CA GLU A 88 4.50 -7.13 0.12
C GLU A 88 5.95 -6.83 -0.29
N ILE A 89 6.19 -6.45 -1.55
CA ILE A 89 7.51 -6.04 -2.04
C ILE A 89 8.01 -4.81 -1.26
N TYR A 90 7.16 -3.79 -1.10
CA TYR A 90 7.56 -2.58 -0.37
C TYR A 90 7.65 -2.79 1.15
N ILE A 91 6.84 -3.68 1.74
CA ILE A 91 6.99 -4.08 3.15
C ILE A 91 8.36 -4.73 3.34
N LYS A 92 8.69 -5.76 2.55
CA LYS A 92 10.01 -6.44 2.60
C LYS A 92 11.16 -5.47 2.38
N LEU A 93 11.03 -4.58 1.40
CA LEU A 93 12.03 -3.54 1.13
C LEU A 93 12.23 -2.65 2.35
N ALA A 94 11.16 -2.14 2.94
CA ALA A 94 11.22 -1.26 4.10
C ALA A 94 11.84 -1.97 5.32
N GLU A 95 11.53 -3.25 5.51
CA GLU A 95 11.97 -4.09 6.62
C GLU A 95 13.35 -4.71 6.45
N MET A 96 13.93 -4.64 5.25
CA MET A 96 15.28 -5.13 4.97
C MET A 96 16.28 -4.65 6.03
N GLU A 97 17.01 -5.59 6.62
CA GLU A 97 18.00 -5.30 7.66
C GLU A 97 19.18 -4.52 7.06
N THR A 98 19.69 -3.56 7.84
CA THR A 98 20.81 -2.69 7.44
C THR A 98 21.73 -2.47 8.63
N LYS A 99 23.03 -2.39 8.38
CA LYS A 99 24.03 -2.05 9.40
C LYS A 99 24.28 -0.55 9.42
N ARG A 100 24.80 -0.03 10.54
CA ARG A 100 25.18 1.39 10.66
C ARG A 100 26.22 1.79 9.60
N GLU A 101 27.14 0.89 9.29
CA GLU A 101 28.16 1.10 8.25
C GLU A 101 27.60 1.21 6.82
N ASP A 102 26.34 0.82 6.58
CA ASP A 102 25.68 0.93 5.28
C ASP A 102 25.11 2.33 5.02
N THR A 103 25.10 3.20 6.02
CA THR A 103 24.55 4.56 5.90
C THR A 103 25.23 5.33 4.77
N ASN A 104 24.43 5.94 3.90
CA ASN A 104 24.82 6.62 2.66
C ASN A 104 25.54 5.74 1.62
N LYS A 105 25.54 4.41 1.78
CA LYS A 105 26.09 3.46 0.81
C LYS A 105 24.99 2.83 -0.05
N ARG A 106 25.40 2.37 -1.23
CA ARG A 106 24.59 1.48 -2.06
C ARG A 106 24.79 0.04 -1.61
N VAL A 107 23.69 -0.62 -1.28
CA VAL A 107 23.63 -2.03 -0.86
C VAL A 107 22.84 -2.80 -1.89
N THR A 108 23.35 -3.95 -2.31
CA THR A 108 22.68 -4.83 -3.26
C THR A 108 21.39 -5.37 -2.65
N LEU A 109 20.29 -5.32 -3.42
CA LEU A 109 19.01 -5.85 -2.97
C LEU A 109 19.06 -7.39 -2.86
N PRO A 110 18.32 -7.99 -1.92
CA PRO A 110 18.09 -9.43 -1.89
C PRO A 110 17.59 -9.95 -3.24
N ARG A 111 17.99 -11.17 -3.61
CA ARG A 111 17.61 -11.78 -4.91
C ARG A 111 16.10 -11.80 -5.11
N GLU A 112 15.32 -12.01 -4.05
CA GLU A 112 13.86 -12.01 -4.08
C GLU A 112 13.26 -10.66 -4.49
N LEU A 113 13.90 -9.53 -4.16
CA LEU A 113 13.44 -8.18 -4.53
C LEU A 113 13.95 -7.77 -5.92
N ARG A 114 15.11 -8.28 -6.34
CA ARG A 114 15.66 -8.05 -7.69
C ARG A 114 14.98 -8.88 -8.77
N SER A 115 14.48 -10.06 -8.43
CA SER A 115 13.89 -11.02 -9.39
C SER A 115 12.36 -10.96 -9.42
N VAL A 116 11.78 -9.88 -8.89
CA VAL A 116 10.33 -9.65 -8.92
C VAL A 116 9.88 -9.53 -10.37
N ARG A 117 8.83 -10.27 -10.72
CA ARG A 117 8.21 -10.18 -12.05
C ARG A 117 7.46 -8.85 -12.20
N GLN A 118 7.39 -8.35 -13.43
CA GLN A 118 6.57 -7.19 -13.75
C GLN A 118 5.12 -7.37 -13.29
N LEU A 119 4.51 -6.27 -12.85
CA LEU A 119 3.12 -6.19 -12.41
C LEU A 119 2.38 -5.30 -13.42
N GLU A 120 1.98 -5.88 -14.54
CA GLU A 120 1.38 -5.18 -15.70
C GLU A 120 0.08 -4.44 -15.37
N LEU A 121 -0.63 -4.88 -14.32
CA LEU A 121 -1.89 -4.31 -13.87
C LEU A 121 -1.68 -3.39 -12.66
N VAL A 122 -0.48 -2.91 -12.40
CA VAL A 122 -0.20 -2.04 -11.26
C VAL A 122 0.64 -0.86 -11.71
N PRO A 123 0.16 0.39 -11.53
CA PRO A 123 0.93 1.57 -11.85
C PRO A 123 2.20 1.64 -11.01
N VAL A 124 3.23 2.30 -11.53
CA VAL A 124 4.32 2.76 -10.69
C VAL A 124 3.74 3.73 -9.66
N ILE A 125 3.84 3.40 -8.36
CA ILE A 125 3.16 4.13 -7.27
C ILE A 125 3.50 5.62 -7.15
N THR A 126 4.66 6.02 -7.66
CA THR A 126 5.11 7.42 -7.68
C THR A 126 4.96 8.08 -9.05
N SER A 127 4.40 7.37 -10.03
CA SER A 127 3.96 7.97 -11.27
C SER A 127 2.60 8.62 -11.06
N ASN A 128 2.43 9.82 -11.62
CA ASN A 128 1.14 10.50 -11.61
C ASN A 128 0.38 10.14 -12.89
N PHE A 129 -0.87 9.72 -12.73
CA PHE A 129 -1.81 9.49 -13.83
C PHE A 129 -3.20 9.99 -13.39
N PRO A 130 -3.98 10.56 -14.32
CA PRO A 130 -5.26 11.16 -13.96
C PRO A 130 -6.33 10.10 -13.67
N VAL A 131 -7.37 10.51 -12.94
CA VAL A 131 -8.61 9.74 -12.85
C VAL A 131 -9.27 9.67 -14.22
N ASP A 132 -9.49 8.46 -14.72
CA ASP A 132 -10.23 8.23 -15.96
C ASP A 132 -11.73 8.36 -15.69
N ARG A 133 -12.34 9.39 -16.29
CA ARG A 133 -13.79 9.67 -16.16
C ARG A 133 -14.67 8.60 -16.79
N THR A 134 -14.13 7.77 -17.67
CA THR A 134 -14.85 6.64 -18.29
C THR A 134 -14.77 5.36 -17.45
N CYS A 135 -13.94 5.37 -16.40
CA CYS A 135 -13.69 4.22 -15.52
C CYS A 135 -13.07 3.00 -16.23
N GLN A 136 -12.53 3.15 -17.44
CA GLN A 136 -12.04 2.02 -18.23
C GLN A 136 -10.55 1.73 -17.99
N TYR A 137 -9.72 2.76 -17.82
CA TYR A 137 -8.27 2.64 -17.67
C TYR A 137 -7.64 1.68 -18.71
N PRO A 138 -7.78 1.98 -20.02
CA PRO A 138 -7.24 1.11 -21.06
C PRO A 138 -5.73 0.91 -20.95
N GLU A 139 -5.21 -0.12 -21.61
CA GLU A 139 -3.77 -0.39 -21.66
C GLU A 139 -2.99 0.87 -22.07
N GLY A 140 -1.92 1.18 -21.34
CA GLY A 140 -1.13 2.39 -21.54
C GLY A 140 -1.62 3.64 -20.80
N SER A 141 -2.72 3.57 -20.04
CA SER A 141 -3.21 4.70 -19.23
C SER A 141 -2.23 5.17 -18.15
N PHE A 142 -1.34 4.28 -17.71
CA PHE A 142 -0.28 4.56 -16.74
C PHE A 142 0.95 3.67 -17.03
N PRO A 143 2.15 4.12 -16.60
CA PRO A 143 3.33 3.25 -16.62
C PRO A 143 3.19 2.18 -15.54
N HIS A 144 3.28 0.90 -15.90
CA HIS A 144 3.19 -0.20 -14.95
C HIS A 144 4.57 -0.57 -14.39
N PHE A 145 4.57 -1.22 -13.22
CA PHE A 145 5.77 -1.67 -12.53
C PHE A 145 6.48 -2.78 -13.33
N LYS A 146 7.73 -2.55 -13.76
CA LYS A 146 8.58 -3.56 -14.40
C LYS A 146 9.51 -4.29 -13.43
N GLY A 147 9.92 -3.63 -12.35
CA GLY A 147 10.86 -4.18 -11.38
C GLY A 147 11.54 -3.11 -10.55
N LEU A 148 12.43 -3.53 -9.65
CA LEU A 148 13.33 -2.66 -8.90
C LEU A 148 14.74 -2.73 -9.50
N GLY A 149 15.52 -1.67 -9.31
CA GLY A 149 16.96 -1.70 -9.59
C GLY A 149 17.70 -2.71 -8.70
N ASP A 150 18.98 -2.98 -8.99
CA ASP A 150 19.75 -4.01 -8.28
C ASP A 150 20.18 -3.62 -6.87
N SER A 151 20.02 -2.35 -6.48
CA SER A 151 20.55 -1.83 -5.22
C SER A 151 19.64 -0.77 -4.62
N VAL A 152 19.78 -0.58 -3.32
CA VAL A 152 19.21 0.54 -2.57
C VAL A 152 20.30 1.42 -2.00
N THR A 153 20.01 2.70 -1.82
CA THR A 153 20.82 3.59 -0.98
C THR A 153 20.20 3.67 0.40
N ILE A 154 20.98 3.36 1.44
CA ILE A 154 20.52 3.49 2.83
C ILE A 154 20.72 4.94 3.26
N MET A 155 19.64 5.60 3.65
CA MET A 155 19.68 6.99 4.10
C MET A 155 19.97 7.06 5.60
N ASN A 156 20.57 8.18 6.02
CA ASN A 156 20.68 8.49 7.44
C ASN A 156 19.28 8.67 8.05
N GLY A 157 19.07 8.15 9.27
CA GLY A 157 17.81 8.25 9.99
C GLY A 157 17.63 7.10 10.99
N ILE A 158 16.79 7.31 12.01
CA ILE A 158 16.56 6.34 13.09
C ILE A 158 16.16 4.96 12.54
N ASN A 159 15.34 4.95 11.49
CA ASN A 159 14.84 3.72 10.88
C ASN A 159 15.57 3.31 9.58
N ALA A 160 16.71 3.95 9.26
CA ALA A 160 17.49 3.71 8.04
C ALA A 160 16.61 3.61 6.77
N PRO A 161 15.96 4.70 6.33
CA PRO A 161 15.12 4.72 5.14
C PRO A 161 15.87 4.25 3.88
N LYS A 162 15.19 3.59 2.95
CA LYS A 162 15.81 2.95 1.78
C LYS A 162 15.34 3.61 0.49
N VAL A 163 16.26 4.20 -0.24
CA VAL A 163 15.99 4.76 -1.57
C VAL A 163 16.21 3.68 -2.61
N VAL A 164 15.20 3.42 -3.44
CA VAL A 164 15.25 2.45 -4.54
C VAL A 164 14.87 3.11 -5.86
N GLU A 165 15.40 2.59 -6.97
CA GLU A 165 14.89 2.90 -8.31
C GLU A 165 13.84 1.86 -8.70
N CYS A 166 12.65 2.30 -9.06
CA CYS A 166 11.61 1.49 -9.70
C CYS A 166 11.66 1.71 -11.22
N LEU A 167 11.60 0.62 -11.99
CA LEU A 167 11.59 0.64 -13.44
C LEU A 167 10.14 0.64 -13.94
N GLY A 168 9.76 1.64 -14.73
CA GLY A 168 8.45 1.73 -15.35
C GLY A 168 8.40 1.15 -16.75
N SER A 169 7.20 0.78 -17.21
CA SER A 169 6.97 0.30 -18.57
C SER A 169 7.18 1.36 -19.66
N ASP A 170 7.24 2.64 -19.29
CA ASP A 170 7.56 3.77 -20.17
C ASP A 170 9.07 3.99 -20.34
N GLY A 171 9.90 3.07 -19.81
CA GLY A 171 11.36 3.14 -19.86
C GLY A 171 11.98 4.10 -18.85
N LYS A 172 11.17 4.77 -18.00
CA LYS A 172 11.68 5.68 -16.98
C LYS A 172 12.06 4.97 -15.69
N ARG A 173 12.90 5.66 -14.92
CA ARG A 173 13.29 5.28 -13.56
C ARG A 173 12.65 6.21 -12.56
N TYR A 174 11.97 5.63 -11.57
CA TYR A 174 11.25 6.35 -10.53
C TYR A 174 11.95 6.15 -9.21
N ARG A 175 12.51 7.23 -8.66
CA ARG A 175 13.16 7.19 -7.36
C ARG A 175 12.10 7.16 -6.26
N GLN A 176 12.21 6.20 -5.35
CA GLN A 176 11.22 5.96 -4.29
C GLN A 176 11.91 5.77 -2.95
N LEU A 177 11.20 6.08 -1.87
CA LEU A 177 11.69 5.97 -0.51
C LEU A 177 10.80 5.01 0.28
N ALA A 178 11.38 3.89 0.72
CA ALA A 178 10.73 2.95 1.63
C ALA A 178 11.18 3.24 3.06
N LYS A 179 10.23 3.52 3.95
CA LYS A 179 10.46 3.74 5.38
C LYS A 179 9.78 2.61 6.17
N SER A 180 10.45 2.10 7.19
CA SER A 180 9.85 1.21 8.20
C SER A 180 10.08 1.79 9.59
N GLY A 181 9.60 1.11 10.63
CA GLY A 181 9.90 1.47 12.02
C GLY A 181 8.81 2.32 12.65
N ASN A 182 9.22 3.27 13.49
CA ASN A 182 8.30 4.04 14.34
C ASN A 182 7.73 5.30 13.67
N ASP A 183 7.90 5.44 12.35
CA ASP A 183 7.42 6.60 11.60
C ASP A 183 5.94 6.41 11.27
N ASP A 184 5.07 7.28 11.80
CA ASP A 184 3.66 7.30 11.45
C ASP A 184 3.45 8.07 10.14
N LEU A 185 3.68 7.38 9.01
CA LEU A 185 3.53 7.96 7.66
C LEU A 185 2.10 8.37 7.32
N ARG A 186 1.11 8.03 8.16
CA ARG A 186 -0.27 8.46 7.93
C ARG A 186 -0.38 9.97 8.05
N GLN A 187 0.35 10.60 8.97
CA GLN A 187 0.33 12.06 9.14
C GLN A 187 0.94 12.80 7.94
N ASP A 188 1.93 12.20 7.28
CA ASP A 188 2.56 12.77 6.08
C ASP A 188 1.68 12.60 4.82
N ALA A 189 0.68 11.71 4.87
CA ALA A 189 -0.11 11.29 3.71
C ALA A 189 -1.47 12.00 3.56
N VAL A 190 -1.95 12.71 4.59
CA VAL A 190 -3.27 13.39 4.61
C VAL A 190 -3.16 14.89 4.36
#